data_AF-A0AAP2AGX3-F1
#
_entry.id   AF-A0AAP2AGX3-F1
#
_cell.length_a   1.000
_cell.length_b   1.000
_cell.length_c   1.000
_cell.angle_alpha   90.00
_cell.angle_beta   90.00
_cell.angle_gamma   90.00
#
_symmetry.space_group_name_H-M   'P 1'
#
loop_
_entity.id
_entity.type
_entity.pdbx_description
1 polymer ?
#
loop_
_entity_poly.entity_id
_entity_poly.type
_entity_poly.pdbx_seq_one_letter_code
_entity_poly.pdbx_strand_id
1 'polypeptide(L)'
;MKKAPNLKQQPADRFTEQVIFAGADAWVHAKDWQHNNRAGDTVPPVVLAGRELDNLHNLHKPVSYEYSLYRTACRLYPQNPSAGFELLRFGRVINTEHETLTPANAPLWRTVSFPGGKGMVNLASPDIKKFSDADFPHWTGWWMVDDDTDNNSQCNSPLIADLQKSGHLSELSSKLVCHFPLEWNAATFDQRYAWLKKGSEDVPVMSDTEYSKIKEHASALCFDTGALGTGRLWHFHPAAFISHFRKCGWLSKPELKQLIPLHAISNTHWDSVKYNDEENSVANKIHSSLNITMQKYLINTPFRVACFLGNAIQETAWLSTTHEAYRYTDRDPHTRAVIGHHNAWYYPWHGRGILQLTSPDNYFKYFSFRGRNYPDNVKNRLSAEYKRLYNNSVLRDTDNYLGDSNNADLPSNVIEWRDNLENSSYESTDSAGFYWSLNVMAKYADAEHSLERHSVRTNKGTKVCYRSQAFWKASSSVNLPGRIGDTHYRGLNGFDARCCVYGSAISILTEMRFPNEHGEMKNEKPESNQLRREV
;
A
#
# COMPACT_ATOMS: atom_id res chain seq x y z
N MET A 1 -19.83 3.07 -27.46
CA MET A 1 -19.50 3.48 -28.84
C MET A 1 -20.01 2.55 -29.94
N LYS A 2 -19.90 1.21 -29.91
CA LYS A 2 -20.30 0.31 -31.04
C LYS A 2 -21.72 0.45 -31.61
N LYS A 3 -22.64 1.13 -30.91
CA LYS A 3 -24.02 1.39 -31.33
C LYS A 3 -24.28 2.84 -31.74
N ALA A 4 -23.27 3.72 -31.69
CA ALA A 4 -23.43 5.12 -32.04
C ALA A 4 -23.79 5.26 -33.53
N PRO A 5 -24.81 6.08 -33.88
CA PRO A 5 -25.14 6.43 -35.24
C PRO A 5 -23.91 6.85 -36.05
N ASN A 6 -23.85 6.41 -37.31
CA ASN A 6 -22.80 6.75 -38.29
C ASN A 6 -21.36 6.31 -37.92
N LEU A 7 -21.14 5.64 -36.80
CA LEU A 7 -19.81 5.12 -36.44
C LEU A 7 -19.27 4.12 -37.48
N LYS A 8 -20.15 3.32 -38.08
CA LYS A 8 -19.79 2.38 -39.17
C LYS A 8 -19.55 3.06 -40.51
N GLN A 9 -19.88 4.35 -40.62
CA GLN A 9 -19.68 5.15 -41.82
C GLN A 9 -18.37 5.94 -41.75
N GLN A 10 -17.63 5.84 -40.64
CA GLN A 10 -16.31 6.44 -40.51
C GLN A 10 -15.27 5.67 -41.33
N PRO A 11 -14.23 6.34 -41.85
CA PRO A 11 -13.11 5.70 -42.52
C PRO A 11 -12.48 4.60 -41.67
N ALA A 12 -12.03 3.52 -42.31
CA ALA A 12 -11.36 2.42 -41.62
C ALA A 12 -9.95 2.80 -41.11
N ASP A 13 -9.35 3.84 -41.69
CA ASP A 13 -8.07 4.40 -41.25
C ASP A 13 -8.20 5.05 -39.87
N ARG A 14 -7.31 4.66 -38.95
CA ARG A 14 -7.32 5.09 -37.55
C ARG A 14 -6.69 6.47 -37.33
N PHE A 15 -6.03 7.03 -38.36
CA PHE A 15 -5.39 8.35 -38.28
C PHE A 15 -6.24 9.47 -38.90
N THR A 16 -7.38 9.12 -39.51
CA THR A 16 -8.31 10.12 -40.03
C THR A 16 -9.11 10.76 -38.89
N GLU A 17 -9.13 12.09 -38.84
CA GLU A 17 -9.91 12.84 -37.85
C GLU A 17 -11.41 12.58 -38.03
N GLN A 18 -12.13 12.40 -36.93
CA GLN A 18 -13.57 12.13 -36.94
C GLN A 18 -14.31 13.25 -36.22
N VAL A 19 -15.34 13.79 -36.87
CA VAL A 19 -16.22 14.79 -36.26
C VAL A 19 -17.26 14.07 -35.40
N ILE A 20 -17.31 14.43 -34.11
CA ILE A 20 -18.23 13.85 -33.14
C ILE A 20 -19.03 14.97 -32.48
N PHE A 21 -20.37 14.89 -32.57
CA PHE A 21 -21.27 15.75 -31.81
C PHE A 21 -21.84 14.97 -30.63
N ALA A 22 -21.72 15.53 -29.42
CA ALA A 22 -22.19 14.90 -28.18
C ALA A 22 -23.01 15.89 -27.33
N GLY A 23 -24.19 15.45 -26.87
CA GLY A 23 -25.08 16.27 -26.04
C GLY A 23 -26.56 16.13 -26.42
N ALA A 24 -27.44 16.84 -25.72
CA ALA A 24 -28.88 16.81 -25.96
C ALA A 24 -29.24 17.26 -27.39
N ASP A 25 -28.50 18.25 -27.91
CA ASP A 25 -28.73 18.84 -29.24
C ASP A 25 -27.77 18.30 -30.31
N ALA A 26 -27.05 17.20 -30.04
CA ALA A 26 -26.03 16.67 -30.94
C ALA A 26 -26.57 16.36 -32.35
N TRP A 27 -27.84 15.94 -32.45
CA TRP A 27 -28.50 15.71 -33.74
C TRP A 27 -28.75 16.98 -34.54
N VAL A 28 -29.01 18.10 -33.86
CA VAL A 28 -29.23 19.40 -34.50
C VAL A 28 -27.91 19.88 -35.10
N HIS A 29 -26.83 19.83 -34.33
CA HIS A 29 -25.50 20.21 -34.79
C HIS A 29 -24.94 19.28 -35.88
N ALA A 30 -25.21 17.97 -35.78
CA ALA A 30 -24.80 17.02 -36.80
C ALA A 30 -25.48 17.29 -38.15
N LYS A 31 -26.78 17.60 -38.15
CA LYS A 31 -27.51 17.97 -39.37
C LYS A 31 -27.00 19.29 -39.93
N ASP A 32 -26.80 20.29 -39.09
CA ASP A 32 -26.24 21.58 -39.52
C ASP A 32 -24.85 21.42 -40.16
N TRP A 33 -23.97 20.61 -39.54
CA TRP A 33 -22.68 20.26 -40.12
C TRP A 33 -22.81 19.58 -41.49
N GLN A 34 -23.73 18.64 -41.65
CA GLN A 34 -23.91 17.96 -42.94
C GLN A 34 -24.44 18.88 -44.05
N HIS A 35 -25.28 19.86 -43.71
CA HIS A 35 -25.87 20.77 -44.69
C HIS A 35 -25.00 21.99 -44.98
N ASN A 36 -24.25 22.47 -43.99
CA ASN A 36 -23.58 23.76 -44.03
C ASN A 36 -22.06 23.69 -43.78
N ASN A 37 -21.43 22.51 -43.77
CA ASN A 37 -19.97 22.46 -43.62
C ASN A 37 -19.30 23.13 -44.82
N ARG A 38 -18.38 24.04 -44.50
CA ARG A 38 -17.54 24.73 -45.49
C ARG A 38 -16.30 23.92 -45.88
N ALA A 39 -16.08 22.80 -45.21
CA ALA A 39 -14.91 21.94 -45.39
C ALA A 39 -15.05 20.94 -46.56
N GLY A 40 -16.25 20.80 -47.12
CA GLY A 40 -16.52 19.80 -48.17
C GLY A 40 -16.46 18.36 -47.66
N ASP A 41 -16.55 18.16 -46.35
CA ASP A 41 -16.52 16.83 -45.74
C ASP A 41 -17.86 16.13 -45.97
N THR A 42 -17.79 14.99 -46.67
CA THR A 42 -18.96 14.15 -46.97
C THR A 42 -19.14 13.02 -45.97
N VAL A 43 -18.22 12.84 -45.01
CA VAL A 43 -18.33 11.83 -43.97
C VAL A 43 -19.33 12.31 -42.90
N PRO A 44 -20.40 11.56 -42.65
CA PRO A 44 -21.40 11.94 -41.67
C PRO A 44 -20.79 11.88 -40.26
N PRO A 45 -21.00 12.92 -39.41
CA PRO A 45 -20.43 12.94 -38.07
C PRO A 45 -21.03 11.84 -37.19
N VAL A 46 -20.25 11.37 -36.23
CA VAL A 46 -20.75 10.44 -35.20
C VAL A 46 -21.58 11.23 -34.20
N VAL A 47 -22.82 10.79 -33.98
CA VAL A 47 -23.74 11.45 -33.05
C VAL A 47 -23.84 10.66 -31.76
N LEU A 48 -23.63 11.32 -30.64
CA LEU A 48 -23.83 10.77 -29.30
C LEU A 48 -24.94 11.60 -28.63
N ALA A 49 -26.14 11.05 -28.53
CA ALA A 49 -27.30 11.68 -27.88
C ALA A 49 -28.04 10.66 -27.01
N GLY A 50 -28.86 11.10 -26.04
CA GLY A 50 -29.74 10.22 -25.25
C GLY A 50 -29.07 8.93 -24.72
N ARG A 51 -29.59 7.76 -25.15
CA ARG A 51 -29.11 6.44 -24.70
C ARG A 51 -27.64 6.17 -25.05
N GLU A 52 -27.08 6.78 -26.10
CA GLU A 52 -25.66 6.66 -26.42
C GLU A 52 -24.76 7.37 -25.40
N LEU A 53 -25.22 8.52 -24.85
CA LEU A 53 -24.58 9.20 -23.72
C LEU A 53 -24.72 8.39 -22.43
N ASP A 54 -25.90 7.86 -22.15
CA ASP A 54 -26.11 6.99 -20.99
C ASP A 54 -25.21 5.74 -21.06
N ASN A 55 -25.01 5.22 -22.27
CA ASN A 55 -24.08 4.12 -22.51
C ASN A 55 -22.60 4.53 -22.37
N LEU A 56 -22.23 5.80 -22.53
CA LEU A 56 -20.89 6.31 -22.19
C LEU A 56 -20.67 6.36 -20.68
N HIS A 57 -21.69 6.79 -19.93
CA HIS A 57 -21.71 6.69 -18.47
C HIS A 57 -21.61 5.22 -18.02
N ASN A 58 -22.25 4.28 -18.72
CA ASN A 58 -22.16 2.84 -18.42
C ASN A 58 -20.88 2.16 -18.94
N LEU A 59 -20.20 2.72 -19.95
CA LEU A 59 -18.87 2.29 -20.42
C LEU A 59 -17.77 2.60 -19.39
N HIS A 60 -18.03 3.57 -18.51
CA HIS A 60 -17.32 3.81 -17.28
C HIS A 60 -18.25 3.53 -16.10
N LYS A 61 -18.56 2.25 -15.79
CA LYS A 61 -18.47 1.94 -14.36
C LYS A 61 -17.00 2.22 -14.03
N PRO A 62 -16.67 3.32 -13.34
CA PRO A 62 -15.29 3.55 -13.00
C PRO A 62 -14.95 2.33 -12.15
N VAL A 63 -13.97 1.55 -12.59
CA VAL A 63 -13.08 0.93 -11.62
C VAL A 63 -12.77 2.08 -10.66
N SER A 64 -13.12 1.93 -9.38
CA SER A 64 -13.07 3.03 -8.41
C SER A 64 -11.75 3.78 -8.60
N TYR A 65 -11.75 5.10 -8.43
CA TYR A 65 -10.58 5.93 -8.71
C TYR A 65 -9.27 5.28 -8.23
N GLU A 66 -9.29 4.77 -7.00
CA GLU A 66 -8.25 3.95 -6.36
C GLU A 66 -7.73 2.80 -7.22
N TYR A 67 -8.60 1.93 -7.70
CA TYR A 67 -8.26 0.75 -8.49
C TYR A 67 -7.82 1.07 -9.93
N SER A 68 -8.00 2.31 -10.37
CA SER A 68 -7.59 2.79 -11.70
C SER A 68 -6.27 3.56 -11.69
N LEU A 69 -5.68 3.79 -10.51
CA LEU A 69 -4.54 4.68 -10.32
C LEU A 69 -3.33 4.28 -11.17
N TYR A 70 -2.98 3.00 -11.23
CA TYR A 70 -1.87 2.52 -12.07
C TYR A 70 -2.04 2.95 -13.54
N ARG A 71 -3.20 2.67 -14.13
CA ARG A 71 -3.49 3.01 -15.54
C ARG A 71 -3.54 4.52 -15.74
N THR A 72 -4.08 5.24 -14.77
CA THR A 72 -4.17 6.71 -14.80
C THR A 72 -2.78 7.34 -14.71
N ALA A 73 -1.89 6.79 -13.87
CA ALA A 73 -0.52 7.25 -13.73
C ALA A 73 0.29 7.02 -15.00
N CYS A 74 0.22 5.83 -15.59
CA CYS A 74 0.88 5.54 -16.86
C CYS A 74 0.41 6.46 -18.00
N ARG A 75 -0.86 6.87 -17.99
CA ARG A 75 -1.43 7.77 -19.00
C ARG A 75 -1.04 9.23 -18.80
N LEU A 76 -1.08 9.72 -17.56
CA LEU A 76 -0.92 11.14 -17.24
C LEU A 76 0.54 11.54 -16.97
N TYR A 77 1.36 10.60 -16.51
CA TYR A 77 2.76 10.84 -16.14
C TYR A 77 3.68 9.79 -16.77
N PRO A 78 3.70 9.66 -18.12
CA PRO A 78 4.41 8.58 -18.79
C PRO A 78 5.93 8.59 -18.56
N GLN A 79 6.53 9.73 -18.18
CA GLN A 79 7.96 9.84 -17.89
C GLN A 79 8.35 9.18 -16.57
N ASN A 80 7.47 9.19 -15.57
CA ASN A 80 7.62 8.41 -14.33
C ASN A 80 6.24 8.11 -13.74
N PRO A 81 5.59 7.02 -14.19
CA PRO A 81 4.29 6.61 -13.68
C PRO A 81 4.28 6.35 -12.16
N SER A 82 5.39 5.95 -11.56
CA SER A 82 5.47 5.67 -10.12
C SER A 82 5.38 6.95 -9.29
N ALA A 83 6.13 8.00 -9.68
CA ALA A 83 5.99 9.33 -9.08
C ALA A 83 4.61 9.94 -9.36
N GLY A 84 4.08 9.76 -10.58
CA GLY A 84 2.73 10.17 -10.94
C GLY A 84 1.64 9.46 -10.12
N PHE A 85 1.87 8.20 -9.74
CA PHE A 85 0.97 7.43 -8.89
C PHE A 85 0.89 8.02 -7.47
N GLU A 86 2.03 8.39 -6.89
CA GLU A 86 2.05 9.11 -5.60
C GLU A 86 1.40 10.49 -5.71
N LEU A 87 1.70 11.24 -6.78
CA LEU A 87 1.09 12.55 -7.01
C LEU A 87 -0.43 12.45 -7.09
N LEU A 88 -0.96 11.52 -7.88
CA LEU A 88 -2.40 11.28 -8.01
C LEU A 88 -3.07 10.93 -6.68
N ARG A 89 -2.34 10.29 -5.77
CA ARG A 89 -2.87 9.78 -4.51
C ARG A 89 -2.76 10.76 -3.36
N PHE A 90 -1.60 11.39 -3.19
CA PHE A 90 -1.27 12.21 -2.04
C PHE A 90 -1.19 13.71 -2.37
N GLY A 91 -1.34 14.08 -3.64
CA GLY A 91 -1.10 15.45 -4.10
C GLY A 91 0.38 15.86 -4.07
N ARG A 92 1.28 14.94 -3.71
CA ARG A 92 2.74 15.09 -3.68
C ARG A 92 3.42 13.73 -3.84
N VAL A 93 4.68 13.76 -4.25
CA VAL A 93 5.58 12.60 -4.09
C VAL A 93 5.98 12.53 -2.63
N ILE A 94 5.69 11.41 -1.96
CA ILE A 94 6.01 11.18 -0.55
C ILE A 94 7.33 10.42 -0.37
N ASN A 95 7.76 9.68 -1.39
CA ASN A 95 9.02 8.93 -1.37
C ASN A 95 10.07 9.60 -2.25
N THR A 96 10.50 10.79 -1.87
CA THR A 96 11.47 11.60 -2.65
C THR A 96 12.88 11.00 -2.70
N GLU A 97 13.18 10.00 -1.86
CA GLU A 97 14.44 9.25 -1.91
C GLU A 97 14.52 8.34 -3.15
N HIS A 98 13.39 7.76 -3.57
CA HIS A 98 13.35 6.81 -4.66
C HIS A 98 12.55 7.28 -5.89
N GLU A 99 11.72 8.31 -5.74
CA GLU A 99 10.86 8.82 -6.81
C GLU A 99 11.26 10.23 -7.24
N THR A 100 11.20 10.47 -8.54
CA THR A 100 11.39 11.81 -9.11
C THR A 100 10.30 12.10 -10.13
N LEU A 101 9.45 13.07 -9.83
CA LEU A 101 8.41 13.54 -10.74
C LEU A 101 9.05 14.24 -11.94
N THR A 102 8.66 13.81 -13.15
CA THR A 102 9.20 14.38 -14.40
C THR A 102 8.05 14.75 -15.34
N PRO A 103 7.92 16.03 -15.76
CA PRO A 103 8.69 17.18 -15.28
C PRO A 103 8.39 17.49 -13.81
N ALA A 104 9.31 18.15 -13.10
CA ALA A 104 9.17 18.43 -11.65
C ALA A 104 7.92 19.26 -11.30
N ASN A 105 7.41 20.03 -12.25
CA ASN A 105 6.20 20.85 -12.13
C ASN A 105 4.96 20.20 -12.77
N ALA A 106 4.95 18.87 -12.98
CA ALA A 106 3.81 18.19 -13.57
C ALA A 106 2.52 18.48 -12.79
N PRO A 107 1.45 18.97 -13.45
CA PRO A 107 0.27 19.45 -12.76
C PRO A 107 -0.66 18.29 -12.35
N LEU A 108 -1.38 18.47 -11.24
CA LEU A 108 -2.47 17.61 -10.80
C LEU A 108 -3.79 18.38 -10.86
N TRP A 109 -4.38 18.46 -12.05
CA TRP A 109 -5.66 19.13 -12.24
C TRP A 109 -6.83 18.31 -11.68
N ARG A 110 -7.61 18.90 -10.77
CA ARG A 110 -8.83 18.32 -10.20
C ARG A 110 -9.99 19.29 -10.24
N THR A 111 -11.17 18.76 -10.51
CA THR A 111 -12.41 19.48 -10.29
C THR A 111 -12.70 19.50 -8.78
N VAL A 112 -12.84 20.69 -8.22
CA VAL A 112 -13.23 20.91 -6.81
C VAL A 112 -14.57 21.64 -6.77
N SER A 113 -15.37 21.34 -5.76
CA SER A 113 -16.61 22.07 -5.46
C SER A 113 -16.31 23.20 -4.48
N PHE A 114 -16.91 24.37 -4.70
CA PHE A 114 -16.86 25.53 -3.80
C PHE A 114 -18.25 26.20 -3.77
N PRO A 115 -18.57 27.10 -2.82
CA PRO A 115 -19.91 27.66 -2.68
C PRO A 115 -20.51 28.28 -3.96
N GLY A 116 -19.66 28.78 -4.88
CA GLY A 116 -20.06 29.34 -6.17
C GLY A 116 -20.10 28.37 -7.35
N GLY A 117 -19.91 27.06 -7.14
CA GLY A 117 -19.99 26.04 -8.19
C GLY A 117 -18.83 25.05 -8.20
N LYS A 118 -18.28 24.79 -9.39
CA LYS A 118 -17.16 23.86 -9.60
C LYS A 118 -16.04 24.55 -10.37
N GLY A 119 -14.80 24.27 -10.00
CA GLY A 119 -13.61 24.84 -10.63
C GLY A 119 -12.50 23.81 -10.76
N MET A 120 -11.57 24.05 -11.69
CA MET A 120 -10.37 23.21 -11.84
C MET A 120 -9.23 23.83 -11.03
N VAL A 121 -8.64 23.05 -10.13
CA VAL A 121 -7.50 23.45 -9.31
C VAL A 121 -6.33 22.50 -9.56
N ASN A 122 -5.13 23.06 -9.72
CA ASN A 122 -3.90 22.29 -9.71
C ASN A 122 -3.50 21.98 -8.26
N LEU A 123 -3.82 20.79 -7.78
CA LEU A 123 -3.48 20.36 -6.42
C LEU A 123 -1.98 20.17 -6.20
N ALA A 124 -1.20 20.04 -7.28
CA ALA A 124 0.26 19.97 -7.23
C ALA A 124 0.93 21.33 -7.02
N SER A 125 0.18 22.45 -7.08
CA SER A 125 0.74 23.78 -6.86
C SER A 125 1.44 23.87 -5.48
N PRO A 126 2.60 24.54 -5.38
CA PRO A 126 3.26 24.80 -4.10
C PRO A 126 2.40 25.65 -3.16
N ASP A 127 1.47 26.47 -3.69
CA ASP A 127 0.56 27.30 -2.89
C ASP A 127 -0.51 26.47 -2.15
N ILE A 128 -0.74 25.22 -2.59
CA ILE A 128 -1.68 24.31 -1.95
C ILE A 128 -1.00 23.65 -0.75
N LYS A 129 -1.48 23.97 0.44
CA LYS A 129 -1.10 23.28 1.68
C LYS A 129 -1.60 21.84 1.67
N LYS A 130 -0.70 20.91 1.96
CA LYS A 130 -0.96 19.46 1.93
C LYS A 130 -0.77 18.92 3.35
N PHE A 131 -1.87 18.50 3.95
CA PHE A 131 -1.90 18.00 5.32
C PHE A 131 -1.91 16.46 5.32
N SER A 132 -1.36 15.91 6.39
CA SER A 132 -1.38 14.52 6.77
C SER A 132 -2.06 14.39 8.14
N ASP A 133 -2.32 13.15 8.54
CA ASP A 133 -2.87 12.88 9.87
C ASP A 133 -1.92 13.33 11.00
N ALA A 134 -0.62 13.52 10.73
CA ALA A 134 0.35 14.03 11.70
C ALA A 134 0.30 15.56 11.89
N ASP A 135 -0.47 16.28 11.09
CA ASP A 135 -0.58 17.75 11.17
C ASP A 135 -1.71 18.22 12.10
N PHE A 136 -2.52 17.29 12.64
CA PHE A 136 -3.62 17.57 13.58
C PHE A 136 -4.49 18.79 13.19
N PRO A 137 -5.08 18.82 11.98
CA PRO A 137 -5.76 20.02 11.51
C PRO A 137 -7.09 20.28 12.22
N HIS A 138 -7.40 21.55 12.45
CA HIS A 138 -8.59 21.98 13.21
C HIS A 138 -9.94 21.53 12.63
N TRP A 139 -10.08 21.42 11.30
CA TRP A 139 -11.30 20.89 10.68
C TRP A 139 -11.52 19.40 10.94
N THR A 140 -10.55 18.69 11.51
CA THR A 140 -10.69 17.31 12.01
C THR A 140 -10.91 17.25 13.53
N GLY A 141 -11.14 18.41 14.14
CA GLY A 141 -11.47 18.59 15.55
C GLY A 141 -10.28 18.91 16.45
N TRP A 142 -9.03 18.85 15.97
CA TRP A 142 -7.83 19.11 16.78
C TRP A 142 -7.51 20.59 16.96
N TRP A 143 -7.27 21.04 18.19
CA TRP A 143 -6.95 22.44 18.47
C TRP A 143 -5.60 22.56 19.16
N MET A 144 -4.68 23.28 18.52
CA MET A 144 -3.40 23.63 19.11
C MET A 144 -3.62 24.83 20.05
N VAL A 145 -3.29 24.67 21.33
CA VAL A 145 -3.45 25.69 22.38
C VAL A 145 -2.08 26.17 22.85
N ASP A 146 -1.73 27.41 22.52
CA ASP A 146 -0.45 28.07 22.84
C ASP A 146 -0.66 29.56 23.21
N ASP A 147 -1.86 29.89 23.70
CA ASP A 147 -2.23 31.24 24.16
C ASP A 147 -1.82 31.52 25.62
N ASP A 148 -1.28 30.52 26.32
CA ASP A 148 -0.61 30.65 27.61
C ASP A 148 0.90 30.42 27.46
N THR A 149 1.66 31.50 27.34
CA THR A 149 3.08 31.44 26.99
C THR A 149 4.04 31.39 28.18
N ASP A 150 3.53 31.42 29.41
CA ASP A 150 4.37 31.43 30.59
C ASP A 150 4.94 30.03 30.89
N ASN A 151 5.74 29.93 31.97
CA ASN A 151 6.35 28.66 32.40
C ASN A 151 5.96 28.29 33.84
N ASN A 152 4.87 28.83 34.36
CA ASN A 152 4.47 28.69 35.76
C ASN A 152 3.50 27.51 35.99
N SER A 153 3.24 26.70 34.96
CA SER A 153 2.34 25.53 35.02
C SER A 153 0.93 25.81 35.55
N GLN A 154 0.50 27.07 35.58
CA GLN A 154 -0.91 27.41 35.67
C GLN A 154 -1.53 27.24 34.28
N CYS A 155 -2.84 27.06 34.23
CA CYS A 155 -3.58 27.10 32.98
C CYS A 155 -4.27 28.47 32.87
N ASN A 156 -3.54 29.45 32.35
CA ASN A 156 -4.02 30.82 32.12
C ASN A 156 -4.55 31.04 30.69
N SER A 157 -4.70 29.96 29.90
CA SER A 157 -5.22 29.99 28.54
C SER A 157 -6.64 30.58 28.48
N PRO A 158 -6.83 31.73 27.80
CA PRO A 158 -8.16 32.31 27.58
C PRO A 158 -9.09 31.34 26.86
N LEU A 159 -8.58 30.58 25.87
CA LEU A 159 -9.37 29.60 25.14
C LEU A 159 -9.92 28.50 26.07
N ILE A 160 -9.08 27.93 26.93
CA ILE A 160 -9.52 26.89 27.87
C ILE A 160 -10.50 27.46 28.89
N ALA A 161 -10.24 28.67 29.40
CA ALA A 161 -11.14 29.34 30.33
C ALA A 161 -12.52 29.61 29.70
N ASP A 162 -12.59 30.03 28.44
CA ASP A 162 -13.84 30.26 27.73
C ASP A 162 -14.58 28.95 27.46
N LEU A 163 -13.88 27.88 27.06
CA LEU A 163 -14.46 26.53 26.92
C LEU A 163 -15.04 26.00 28.24
N GLN A 164 -14.37 26.28 29.37
CA GLN A 164 -14.86 25.93 30.69
C GLN A 164 -16.13 26.71 31.04
N LYS A 165 -16.13 28.03 30.82
CA LYS A 165 -17.30 28.90 31.08
C LYS A 165 -18.50 28.55 30.21
N SER A 166 -18.27 28.18 28.95
CA SER A 166 -19.33 27.78 28.03
C SER A 166 -19.80 26.33 28.24
N GLY A 167 -19.16 25.56 29.12
CA GLY A 167 -19.51 24.15 29.39
C GLY A 167 -19.07 23.16 28.31
N HIS A 168 -18.18 23.57 27.39
CA HIS A 168 -17.73 22.73 26.25
C HIS A 168 -16.35 22.07 26.48
N LEU A 169 -15.66 22.38 27.58
CA LEU A 169 -14.32 21.83 27.83
C LEU A 169 -14.32 20.30 27.89
N SER A 170 -15.28 19.68 28.58
CA SER A 170 -15.34 18.21 28.71
C SER A 170 -15.48 17.53 27.36
N GLU A 171 -16.33 18.06 26.49
CA GLU A 171 -16.58 17.57 25.14
C GLU A 171 -15.35 17.69 24.21
N LEU A 172 -14.62 18.80 24.30
CA LEU A 172 -13.55 19.14 23.36
C LEU A 172 -12.13 18.81 23.85
N SER A 173 -11.95 18.61 25.15
CA SER A 173 -10.64 18.35 25.80
C SER A 173 -9.85 17.22 25.14
N SER A 174 -10.53 16.18 24.65
CA SER A 174 -9.89 15.04 23.97
C SER A 174 -9.16 15.40 22.68
N LYS A 175 -9.40 16.61 22.14
CA LYS A 175 -8.80 17.11 20.92
C LYS A 175 -7.98 18.38 21.10
N LEU A 176 -7.77 18.83 22.33
CA LEU A 176 -6.82 19.89 22.62
C LEU A 176 -5.40 19.32 22.62
N VAL A 177 -4.47 20.05 22.00
CA VAL A 177 -3.03 19.81 22.04
C VAL A 177 -2.42 21.04 22.68
N CYS A 178 -2.02 20.93 23.95
CA CYS A 178 -1.71 22.08 24.78
C CYS A 178 -0.21 22.25 24.97
N HIS A 179 0.31 23.47 24.82
CA HIS A 179 1.73 23.76 24.95
C HIS A 179 2.06 24.23 26.38
N PHE A 180 2.61 23.33 27.22
CA PHE A 180 2.89 23.59 28.64
C PHE A 180 4.25 23.02 29.07
N PRO A 181 4.88 23.57 30.14
CA PRO A 181 6.10 23.00 30.70
C PRO A 181 5.94 21.53 31.09
N LEU A 182 6.98 20.71 30.89
CA LEU A 182 6.97 19.30 31.31
C LEU A 182 7.08 19.18 32.83
N GLU A 183 6.10 18.58 33.49
CA GLU A 183 6.07 18.42 34.95
C GLU A 183 7.18 17.49 35.49
N TRP A 184 7.60 16.51 34.68
CA TRP A 184 8.56 15.47 35.08
C TRP A 184 10.03 15.88 35.03
N ASN A 185 10.32 17.18 34.83
CA ASN A 185 11.66 17.75 34.88
C ASN A 185 11.90 18.46 36.23
N ALA A 186 12.77 17.91 37.06
CA ALA A 186 13.06 18.46 38.40
C ALA A 186 13.77 19.83 38.34
N ALA A 187 14.57 20.08 37.31
CA ALA A 187 15.35 21.32 37.19
C ALA A 187 14.47 22.56 37.00
N THR A 188 13.26 22.40 36.46
CA THR A 188 12.32 23.49 36.20
C THR A 188 11.26 23.63 37.29
N PHE A 189 11.36 22.91 38.42
CA PHE A 189 10.36 22.94 39.48
C PHE A 189 10.06 24.37 39.97
N ASP A 190 11.09 25.15 40.31
CA ASP A 190 10.88 26.50 40.84
C ASP A 190 10.32 27.47 39.80
N GLN A 191 10.70 27.30 38.53
CA GLN A 191 10.13 28.10 37.43
C GLN A 191 8.62 27.89 37.33
N ARG A 192 8.19 26.63 37.49
CA ARG A 192 6.78 26.24 37.48
C ARG A 192 6.07 26.73 38.73
N TYR A 193 6.56 26.42 39.92
CA TYR A 193 5.72 26.53 41.13
C TYR A 193 6.03 27.69 42.07
N ALA A 194 7.03 28.54 41.80
CA ALA A 194 7.39 29.64 42.71
C ALA A 194 6.24 30.64 42.98
N TRP A 195 5.21 30.69 42.13
CA TRP A 195 4.02 31.51 42.36
C TRP A 195 3.22 31.05 43.60
N LEU A 196 3.32 29.79 44.03
CA LEU A 196 2.66 29.29 45.26
C LEU A 196 3.13 30.05 46.51
N LYS A 197 4.36 30.57 46.51
CA LYS A 197 4.89 31.42 47.59
C LYS A 197 4.27 32.82 47.62
N LYS A 198 3.62 33.24 46.54
CA LYS A 198 2.93 34.53 46.42
C LYS A 198 1.41 34.39 46.54
N GLY A 199 0.87 33.19 46.30
CA GLY A 199 -0.57 32.94 46.21
C GLY A 199 -1.19 33.49 44.90
N SER A 200 -2.48 33.22 44.73
CA SER A 200 -3.34 33.77 43.67
C SER A 200 -4.74 34.04 44.24
N GLU A 201 -5.71 34.46 43.41
CA GLU A 201 -7.08 34.80 43.86
C GLU A 201 -7.76 33.62 44.59
N ASP A 202 -7.51 32.39 44.12
CA ASP A 202 -8.11 31.16 44.65
C ASP A 202 -7.11 30.29 45.45
N VAL A 203 -5.83 30.67 45.54
CA VAL A 203 -4.77 29.87 46.16
C VAL A 203 -4.04 30.66 47.24
N PRO A 204 -4.10 30.24 48.52
CA PRO A 204 -3.42 30.95 49.60
C PRO A 204 -1.89 30.86 49.47
N VAL A 205 -1.20 31.81 50.11
CA VAL A 205 0.27 31.82 50.21
C VAL A 205 0.77 30.56 50.91
N MET A 206 1.67 29.82 50.26
CA MET A 206 2.30 28.63 50.81
C MET A 206 3.54 28.97 51.64
N SER A 207 3.69 28.34 52.81
CA SER A 207 4.91 28.51 53.63
C SER A 207 6.13 27.84 52.99
N ASP A 208 7.34 28.29 53.33
CA ASP A 208 8.58 27.69 52.81
C ASP A 208 8.73 26.20 53.20
N THR A 209 8.21 25.81 54.38
CA THR A 209 8.24 24.40 54.83
C THR A 209 7.34 23.53 53.95
N GLU A 210 6.14 23.99 53.62
CA GLU A 210 5.22 23.28 52.72
C GLU A 210 5.78 23.24 51.30
N TYR A 211 6.30 24.36 50.81
CA TYR A 211 6.93 24.46 49.49
C TYR A 211 8.10 23.49 49.34
N SER A 212 8.92 23.34 50.38
CA SER A 212 10.03 22.39 50.38
C SER A 212 9.55 20.94 50.31
N LYS A 213 8.48 20.59 51.04
CA LYS A 213 7.88 19.24 50.99
C LYS A 213 7.32 18.90 49.61
N ILE A 214 6.58 19.81 48.96
CA ILE A 214 6.05 19.56 47.62
C ILE A 214 7.17 19.51 46.58
N LYS A 215 8.23 20.32 46.72
CA LYS A 215 9.41 20.26 45.87
C LYS A 215 10.12 18.91 45.97
N GLU A 216 10.33 18.41 47.18
CA GLU A 216 10.90 17.09 47.42
C GLU A 216 10.04 15.99 46.79
N HIS A 217 8.72 16.03 47.03
CA HIS A 217 7.78 15.06 46.49
C HIS A 217 7.74 15.06 44.96
N ALA A 218 7.57 16.22 44.32
CA ALA A 218 7.53 16.32 42.87
C ALA A 218 8.87 15.93 42.23
N SER A 219 10.00 16.31 42.85
CA SER A 219 11.33 15.94 42.36
C SER A 219 11.56 14.43 42.42
N ALA A 220 11.01 13.74 43.42
CA ALA A 220 11.10 12.28 43.53
C ALA A 220 10.32 11.53 42.43
N LEU A 221 9.31 12.17 41.83
CA LEU A 221 8.54 11.61 40.71
C LEU A 221 9.14 11.95 39.33
N CYS A 222 10.08 12.89 39.27
CA CYS A 222 10.75 13.27 38.04
C CYS A 222 11.73 12.17 37.57
N PHE A 223 12.04 12.16 36.28
CA PHE A 223 13.02 11.24 35.67
C PHE A 223 13.95 12.00 34.73
N ASP A 224 15.01 11.35 34.23
CA ASP A 224 15.87 11.97 33.22
C ASP A 224 15.10 12.14 31.91
N THR A 225 14.70 13.38 31.64
CA THR A 225 13.91 13.73 30.46
C THR A 225 14.78 13.97 29.21
N GLY A 226 16.11 13.91 29.35
CA GLY A 226 17.07 14.19 28.28
C GLY A 226 16.90 15.58 27.65
N ALA A 227 17.46 15.77 26.46
CA ALA A 227 17.37 17.03 25.74
C ALA A 227 15.92 17.36 25.29
N LEU A 228 15.11 16.34 24.99
CA LEU A 228 13.75 16.49 24.48
C LEU A 228 12.74 16.91 25.54
N GLY A 229 13.04 16.75 26.83
CA GLY A 229 12.16 17.12 27.94
C GLY A 229 12.41 18.50 28.54
N THR A 230 12.97 19.41 27.75
CA THR A 230 13.28 20.77 28.18
C THR A 230 12.28 21.77 27.60
N GLY A 231 11.98 22.83 28.34
CA GLY A 231 11.05 23.88 27.90
C GLY A 231 9.57 23.48 27.94
N ARG A 232 8.78 24.06 27.04
CA ARG A 232 7.36 23.78 26.85
C ARG A 232 7.19 22.70 25.80
N LEU A 233 6.27 21.77 26.04
CA LEU A 233 5.99 20.62 25.18
C LEU A 233 4.52 20.59 24.81
N TRP A 234 4.21 20.00 23.65
CA TRP A 234 2.85 19.75 23.21
C TRP A 234 2.29 18.49 23.90
N HIS A 235 1.30 18.69 24.75
CA HIS A 235 0.61 17.64 25.50
C HIS A 235 -0.67 17.26 24.78
N PHE A 236 -0.84 15.96 24.53
CA PHE A 236 -2.05 15.39 23.95
C PHE A 236 -2.89 14.69 25.01
N HIS A 237 -4.20 14.67 24.84
CA HIS A 237 -5.03 13.74 25.59
C HIS A 237 -4.61 12.28 25.28
N PRO A 238 -4.13 11.49 26.27
CA PRO A 238 -3.46 10.22 26.00
C PRO A 238 -4.30 9.23 25.18
N ALA A 239 -5.56 9.01 25.56
CA ALA A 239 -6.45 8.07 24.86
C ALA A 239 -6.76 8.51 23.42
N ALA A 240 -6.89 9.81 23.17
CA ALA A 240 -7.19 10.34 21.85
C ALA A 240 -5.96 10.30 20.94
N PHE A 241 -4.77 10.57 21.49
CA PHE A 241 -3.52 10.38 20.79
C PHE A 241 -3.32 8.92 20.41
N ILE A 242 -3.48 7.98 21.34
CA ILE A 242 -3.37 6.55 21.07
C ILE A 242 -4.39 6.12 20.02
N SER A 243 -5.65 6.53 20.12
CA SER A 243 -6.69 6.23 19.14
C SER A 243 -6.33 6.74 17.73
N HIS A 244 -5.74 7.93 17.65
CA HIS A 244 -5.29 8.51 16.39
C HIS A 244 -4.05 7.80 15.84
N PHE A 245 -3.06 7.52 16.69
CA PHE A 245 -1.82 6.86 16.32
C PHE A 245 -2.04 5.40 15.90
N ARG A 246 -3.05 4.72 16.44
CA ARG A 246 -3.49 3.37 16.02
C ARG A 246 -3.97 3.31 14.56
N LYS A 247 -4.22 4.45 13.91
CA LYS A 247 -4.47 4.52 12.47
C LYS A 247 -3.20 4.34 11.63
N CYS A 248 -2.02 4.46 12.26
CA CYS A 248 -0.77 4.09 11.64
C CYS A 248 -0.76 2.59 11.38
N GLY A 249 -0.80 2.20 10.10
CA GLY A 249 -0.79 0.79 9.69
C GLY A 249 0.62 0.20 9.56
N TRP A 250 1.63 0.85 10.16
CA TRP A 250 3.00 0.34 10.10
C TRP A 250 3.16 -0.82 11.07
N LEU A 251 3.75 -1.91 10.58
CA LEU A 251 4.07 -3.06 11.41
C LEU A 251 5.47 -2.89 11.98
N SER A 252 5.64 -3.10 13.28
CA SER A 252 6.94 -3.32 13.92
C SER A 252 7.54 -4.67 13.51
N LYS A 253 8.82 -4.89 13.80
CA LYS A 253 9.49 -6.18 13.52
C LYS A 253 8.79 -7.35 14.27
N PRO A 254 8.43 -7.23 15.56
CA PRO A 254 7.65 -8.26 16.26
C PRO A 254 6.29 -8.51 15.62
N GLU A 255 5.51 -7.48 15.27
CA GLU A 255 4.19 -7.66 14.64
C GLU A 255 4.31 -8.36 13.28
N LEU A 256 5.28 -7.99 12.44
CA LEU A 256 5.54 -8.69 11.17
C LEU A 256 5.86 -10.17 11.38
N LYS A 257 6.68 -10.49 12.40
CA LYS A 257 7.03 -11.87 12.77
C LYS A 257 5.79 -12.68 13.18
N GLN A 258 4.82 -12.07 13.88
CA GLN A 258 3.60 -12.77 14.28
C GLN A 258 2.73 -13.21 13.09
N LEU A 259 2.86 -12.55 11.93
CA LEU A 259 2.16 -12.96 10.70
C LEU A 259 2.73 -14.25 10.10
N ILE A 260 3.98 -14.60 10.42
CA ILE A 260 4.65 -15.81 9.93
C ILE A 260 4.26 -16.98 10.84
N PRO A 261 3.54 -17.99 10.31
CA PRO A 261 3.05 -19.06 11.16
C PRO A 261 4.20 -19.89 11.75
N LEU A 262 3.94 -20.60 12.85
CA LEU A 262 4.86 -21.61 13.40
C LEU A 262 4.95 -22.83 12.50
N HIS A 263 3.85 -23.15 11.82
CA HIS A 263 3.72 -24.31 10.95
C HIS A 263 2.81 -23.98 9.77
N ALA A 264 3.07 -24.58 8.62
CA ALA A 264 2.26 -24.39 7.42
C ALA A 264 1.86 -25.72 6.78
N ILE A 265 0.72 -25.70 6.10
CA ILE A 265 0.25 -26.80 5.26
C ILE A 265 0.89 -26.66 3.88
N SER A 266 1.65 -27.67 3.45
CA SER A 266 2.18 -27.77 2.09
C SER A 266 1.78 -29.11 1.51
N ASN A 267 0.79 -29.09 0.59
CA ASN A 267 0.14 -30.31 0.10
C ASN A 267 -0.38 -31.18 1.28
N THR A 268 0.17 -32.37 1.46
CA THR A 268 -0.16 -33.30 2.54
C THR A 268 0.80 -33.22 3.73
N HIS A 269 1.67 -32.20 3.79
CA HIS A 269 2.64 -32.02 4.85
C HIS A 269 2.27 -30.88 5.79
N TRP A 270 2.59 -31.07 7.07
CA TRP A 270 2.52 -30.07 8.11
C TRP A 270 3.92 -29.87 8.69
N ASP A 271 4.56 -28.80 8.26
CA ASP A 271 5.98 -28.56 8.53
C ASP A 271 6.19 -27.32 9.37
N SER A 272 7.20 -27.35 10.23
CA SER A 272 7.61 -26.19 11.02
C SER A 272 8.23 -25.13 10.11
N VAL A 273 7.78 -23.89 10.27
CA VAL A 273 8.29 -22.74 9.54
C VAL A 273 9.43 -22.12 10.35
N LYS A 274 10.62 -22.09 9.75
CA LYS A 274 11.78 -21.41 10.30
C LYS A 274 11.70 -19.92 9.95
N TYR A 275 11.92 -19.08 10.94
CA TYR A 275 12.05 -17.63 10.79
C TYR A 275 13.45 -17.23 11.24
N ASN A 276 14.14 -16.41 10.44
CA ASN A 276 15.44 -15.90 10.81
C ASN A 276 15.29 -14.52 11.47
N ASP A 277 15.59 -14.45 12.77
CA ASP A 277 15.56 -13.23 13.58
C ASP A 277 16.87 -12.42 13.52
N GLU A 278 17.92 -12.94 12.86
CA GLU A 278 19.24 -12.28 12.76
C GLU A 278 19.16 -10.91 12.09
N GLU A 279 20.04 -9.97 12.48
CA GLU A 279 20.04 -8.59 11.99
C GLU A 279 20.17 -8.49 10.45
N ASN A 280 20.88 -9.44 9.83
CA ASN A 280 21.08 -9.51 8.38
C ASN A 280 19.99 -10.31 7.64
N SER A 281 18.93 -10.74 8.32
CA SER A 281 17.81 -11.46 7.71
C SER A 281 17.09 -10.61 6.66
N VAL A 282 16.42 -11.28 5.72
CA VAL A 282 15.62 -10.60 4.70
C VAL A 282 14.51 -9.78 5.37
N ALA A 283 13.80 -10.34 6.34
CA ALA A 283 12.74 -9.65 7.07
C ALA A 283 13.24 -8.34 7.72
N ASN A 284 14.42 -8.34 8.34
CA ASN A 284 15.01 -7.14 8.93
C ASN A 284 15.42 -6.12 7.85
N LYS A 285 16.06 -6.56 6.77
CA LYS A 285 16.52 -5.68 5.68
C LYS A 285 15.37 -4.96 4.97
N ILE A 286 14.23 -5.63 4.77
CA ILE A 286 13.10 -5.06 4.01
C ILE A 286 12.08 -4.33 4.90
N HIS A 287 12.15 -4.46 6.23
CA HIS A 287 11.10 -4.02 7.16
C HIS A 287 10.64 -2.57 6.95
N SER A 288 11.58 -1.63 6.88
CA SER A 288 11.26 -0.20 6.68
C SER A 288 10.69 0.05 5.29
N SER A 289 11.33 -0.50 4.26
CA SER A 289 10.88 -0.38 2.86
C SER A 289 9.52 -1.03 2.61
N LEU A 290 9.18 -2.10 3.34
CA LEU A 290 7.88 -2.75 3.30
C LEU A 290 6.78 -1.82 3.79
N ASN A 291 6.99 -1.14 4.93
CA ASN A 291 6.02 -0.16 5.45
C ASN A 291 5.86 1.04 4.51
N ILE A 292 6.97 1.56 3.95
CA ILE A 292 6.95 2.64 2.93
C ILE A 292 6.15 2.19 1.70
N THR A 293 6.39 0.98 1.20
CA THR A 293 5.65 0.40 0.07
C THR A 293 4.17 0.27 0.41
N MET A 294 3.81 -0.32 1.55
CA MET A 294 2.41 -0.47 1.94
C MET A 294 1.71 0.89 2.04
N GLN A 295 2.38 1.93 2.55
CA GLN A 295 1.87 3.29 2.55
C GLN A 295 1.66 3.84 1.14
N LYS A 296 2.69 3.77 0.28
CA LYS A 296 2.62 4.20 -1.14
C LYS A 296 1.43 3.58 -1.85
N TYR A 297 1.21 2.29 -1.63
CA TYR A 297 0.16 1.50 -2.30
C TYR A 297 -1.17 1.40 -1.56
N LEU A 298 -1.36 2.11 -0.43
CA LEU A 298 -2.54 2.06 0.45
C LEU A 298 -2.92 0.62 0.84
N ILE A 299 -1.92 -0.20 1.12
CA ILE A 299 -2.07 -1.52 1.72
C ILE A 299 -2.14 -1.29 3.24
N ASN A 300 -3.17 -0.57 3.69
CA ASN A 300 -3.24 0.02 5.03
C ASN A 300 -4.50 -0.35 5.81
N THR A 301 -5.35 -1.22 5.26
CA THR A 301 -6.43 -1.87 6.01
C THR A 301 -5.98 -3.27 6.42
N PRO A 302 -6.47 -3.80 7.55
CA PRO A 302 -6.13 -5.16 7.97
C PRO A 302 -6.31 -6.23 6.90
N PHE A 303 -7.40 -6.17 6.12
CA PHE A 303 -7.66 -7.12 5.04
C PHE A 303 -6.74 -6.94 3.83
N ARG A 304 -6.37 -5.71 3.47
CA ARG A 304 -5.37 -5.46 2.42
C ARG A 304 -4.01 -6.01 2.83
N VAL A 305 -3.58 -5.75 4.06
CA VAL A 305 -2.32 -6.27 4.62
C VAL A 305 -2.35 -7.80 4.65
N ALA A 306 -3.43 -8.42 5.13
CA ALA A 306 -3.58 -9.88 5.16
C ALA A 306 -3.53 -10.50 3.75
N CYS A 307 -4.18 -9.88 2.75
CA CYS A 307 -4.08 -10.31 1.36
C CYS A 307 -2.67 -10.16 0.78
N PHE A 308 -2.02 -9.02 1.01
CA PHE A 308 -0.70 -8.73 0.48
C PHE A 308 0.37 -9.64 1.09
N LEU A 309 0.47 -9.64 2.42
CA LEU A 309 1.48 -10.42 3.15
C LEU A 309 1.17 -11.91 3.17
N GLY A 310 -0.11 -12.31 3.12
CA GLY A 310 -0.53 -13.70 2.95
C GLY A 310 0.05 -14.34 1.69
N ASN A 311 0.24 -13.55 0.63
CA ASN A 311 0.94 -13.96 -0.57
C ASN A 311 2.46 -13.77 -0.42
N ALA A 312 2.91 -12.56 -0.09
CA ALA A 312 4.33 -12.22 -0.12
C ALA A 312 5.20 -13.08 0.81
N ILE A 313 4.71 -13.40 2.01
CA ILE A 313 5.44 -14.25 2.97
C ILE A 313 5.60 -15.68 2.42
N GLN A 314 4.59 -16.23 1.74
CA GLN A 314 4.71 -17.57 1.16
C GLN A 314 5.68 -17.57 -0.04
N GLU A 315 5.60 -16.55 -0.92
CA GLU A 315 6.45 -16.44 -2.12
C GLU A 315 7.95 -16.34 -1.79
N THR A 316 8.26 -15.75 -0.64
CA THR A 316 9.64 -15.50 -0.17
C THR A 316 10.19 -16.62 0.71
N ALA A 317 9.54 -17.79 0.68
CA ALA A 317 9.83 -18.89 1.60
C ALA A 317 9.91 -18.41 3.06
N TRP A 318 8.85 -17.74 3.51
CA TRP A 318 8.69 -17.20 4.87
C TRP A 318 9.61 -16.01 5.18
N LEU A 319 9.80 -15.10 4.23
CA LEU A 319 10.77 -13.99 4.28
C LEU A 319 12.21 -14.46 4.51
N SER A 320 12.60 -15.59 3.90
CA SER A 320 14.00 -16.07 3.93
C SER A 320 14.77 -15.71 2.66
N THR A 321 14.09 -15.43 1.55
CA THR A 321 14.68 -15.02 0.28
C THR A 321 13.79 -14.03 -0.47
N THR A 322 14.38 -13.17 -1.31
CA THR A 322 13.70 -12.26 -2.24
C THR A 322 13.83 -12.73 -3.69
N HIS A 323 14.39 -13.90 -3.96
CA HIS A 323 14.53 -14.45 -5.31
C HIS A 323 14.14 -15.92 -5.36
N GLU A 324 13.69 -16.36 -6.54
CA GLU A 324 13.45 -17.75 -6.84
C GLU A 324 14.78 -18.51 -6.90
N ALA A 325 14.86 -19.64 -6.21
CA ALA A 325 15.99 -20.55 -6.36
C ALA A 325 16.03 -21.08 -7.80
N TYR A 326 16.93 -20.53 -8.62
CA TYR A 326 16.99 -20.85 -10.04
C TYR A 326 17.97 -21.97 -10.37
N ARG A 327 18.85 -22.39 -9.45
CA ARG A 327 19.82 -23.49 -9.66
C ARG A 327 19.21 -24.83 -9.22
N TYR A 328 18.76 -25.62 -10.18
CA TYR A 328 18.28 -26.98 -9.96
C TYR A 328 19.44 -27.97 -9.91
N THR A 329 19.21 -29.10 -9.25
CA THR A 329 20.19 -30.20 -9.17
C THR A 329 19.62 -31.40 -9.90
N ASP A 330 20.27 -31.78 -11.00
CA ASP A 330 19.96 -33.01 -11.70
C ASP A 330 20.49 -34.18 -10.89
N ARG A 331 19.62 -35.16 -10.67
CA ARG A 331 19.97 -36.40 -9.99
C ARG A 331 19.72 -37.57 -10.91
N ASP A 332 20.64 -38.52 -10.92
CA ASP A 332 20.46 -39.79 -11.57
C ASP A 332 19.18 -40.46 -11.02
N PRO A 333 18.20 -40.84 -11.87
CA PRO A 333 16.93 -41.39 -11.41
C PRO A 333 17.06 -42.69 -10.61
N HIS A 334 18.13 -43.46 -10.83
CA HIS A 334 18.35 -44.77 -10.21
C HIS A 334 19.23 -44.67 -8.96
N THR A 335 20.33 -43.89 -9.02
CA THR A 335 21.31 -43.82 -7.93
C THR A 335 21.09 -42.62 -7.00
N ARG A 336 20.27 -41.65 -7.41
CA ARG A 336 20.07 -40.33 -6.76
C ARG A 336 21.35 -39.48 -6.64
N ALA A 337 22.45 -39.92 -7.27
CA ALA A 337 23.70 -39.17 -7.34
C ALA A 337 23.48 -37.85 -8.10
N VAL A 338 24.15 -36.79 -7.66
CA VAL A 338 24.11 -35.50 -8.37
C VAL A 338 24.88 -35.65 -9.68
N ILE A 339 24.21 -35.40 -10.80
CA ILE A 339 24.79 -35.52 -12.16
C ILE A 339 24.98 -34.16 -12.84
N GLY A 340 24.40 -33.09 -12.30
CA GLY A 340 24.54 -31.76 -12.86
C GLY A 340 23.78 -30.68 -12.09
N HIS A 341 24.03 -29.44 -12.49
CA HIS A 341 23.27 -28.28 -12.05
C HIS A 341 22.86 -27.47 -13.28
N HIS A 342 21.60 -27.06 -13.37
CA HIS A 342 21.09 -26.20 -14.44
C HIS A 342 20.23 -25.08 -13.88
N ASN A 343 20.09 -24.00 -14.66
CA ASN A 343 19.24 -22.89 -14.27
C ASN A 343 17.80 -23.08 -14.80
N ALA A 344 16.80 -22.46 -14.17
CA ALA A 344 15.47 -22.33 -14.77
C ALA A 344 15.57 -21.82 -16.21
N TRP A 345 14.74 -22.34 -17.11
CA TRP A 345 14.78 -21.98 -18.53
C TRP A 345 14.58 -20.49 -18.80
N TYR A 346 13.96 -19.75 -17.88
CA TYR A 346 13.76 -18.31 -17.99
C TYR A 346 14.84 -17.48 -17.31
N TYR A 347 15.92 -18.09 -16.80
CA TYR A 347 17.06 -17.36 -16.28
C TYR A 347 17.65 -16.45 -17.37
N PRO A 348 18.07 -15.20 -17.05
CA PRO A 348 18.13 -14.54 -15.72
C PRO A 348 16.85 -13.79 -15.31
N TRP A 349 15.72 -13.99 -15.98
CA TRP A 349 14.44 -13.30 -15.75
C TRP A 349 13.50 -14.06 -14.79
N HIS A 350 14.10 -14.74 -13.81
CA HIS A 350 13.41 -15.50 -12.76
C HIS A 350 12.74 -14.61 -11.71
N GLY A 351 11.95 -15.20 -10.82
CA GLY A 351 11.21 -14.45 -9.79
C GLY A 351 12.14 -13.68 -8.86
N ARG A 352 11.90 -12.36 -8.72
CA ARG A 352 12.57 -11.50 -7.72
C ARG A 352 11.59 -10.58 -7.01
N GLY A 353 11.99 -10.06 -5.85
CA GLY A 353 11.14 -9.29 -4.96
C GLY A 353 10.14 -10.17 -4.19
N ILE A 354 9.36 -9.53 -3.32
CA ILE A 354 8.53 -10.27 -2.35
C ILE A 354 7.25 -10.87 -2.95
N LEU A 355 6.90 -10.54 -4.19
CA LEU A 355 5.84 -11.20 -4.96
C LEU A 355 6.35 -11.83 -6.27
N GLN A 356 7.66 -12.09 -6.35
CA GLN A 356 8.29 -12.88 -7.43
C GLN A 356 7.95 -12.33 -8.84
N LEU A 357 8.41 -11.11 -9.13
CA LEU A 357 8.37 -10.53 -10.47
C LEU A 357 9.14 -11.43 -11.44
N THR A 358 8.44 -12.06 -12.39
CA THR A 358 8.99 -13.07 -13.30
C THR A 358 8.67 -12.73 -14.75
N SER A 359 9.58 -13.09 -15.68
CA SER A 359 9.54 -12.87 -17.12
C SER A 359 9.95 -11.47 -17.60
N PRO A 360 10.63 -11.36 -18.77
CA PRO A 360 11.02 -10.07 -19.33
C PRO A 360 9.86 -9.07 -19.43
N ASP A 361 8.68 -9.52 -19.87
CA ASP A 361 7.48 -8.67 -20.01
C ASP A 361 7.11 -7.95 -18.70
N ASN A 362 7.26 -8.60 -17.55
CA ASN A 362 6.90 -7.99 -16.26
C ASN A 362 8.02 -7.10 -15.72
N TYR A 363 9.29 -7.47 -15.89
CA TYR A 363 10.43 -6.60 -15.55
C TYR A 363 10.37 -5.29 -16.35
N PHE A 364 10.20 -5.35 -17.67
CA PHE A 364 10.13 -4.13 -18.47
C PHE A 364 8.89 -3.28 -18.18
N LYS A 365 7.75 -3.88 -17.81
CA LYS A 365 6.59 -3.10 -17.30
C LYS A 365 6.90 -2.39 -15.99
N TYR A 366 7.61 -3.05 -15.06
CA TYR A 366 8.04 -2.42 -13.82
C TYR A 366 9.03 -1.29 -14.10
N PHE A 367 10.02 -1.50 -14.98
CA PHE A 367 10.96 -0.45 -15.39
C PHE A 367 10.24 0.75 -16.02
N SER A 368 9.30 0.52 -16.94
CA SER A 368 8.43 1.58 -17.48
C SER A 368 7.69 2.32 -16.38
N PHE A 369 7.13 1.59 -15.41
CA PHE A 369 6.42 2.18 -14.29
C PHE A 369 7.33 3.06 -13.43
N ARG A 370 8.60 2.66 -13.23
CA ARG A 370 9.64 3.44 -12.55
C ARG A 370 10.20 4.62 -13.38
N GLY A 371 9.69 4.85 -14.60
CA GLY A 371 10.21 5.90 -15.49
C GLY A 371 11.60 5.60 -16.08
N ARG A 372 12.00 4.32 -16.11
CA ARG A 372 13.31 3.88 -16.59
C ARG A 372 13.28 3.69 -18.10
N ASN A 373 14.23 4.32 -18.80
CA ASN A 373 14.37 4.22 -20.25
C ASN A 373 15.25 3.02 -20.63
N TYR A 374 14.81 2.26 -21.64
CA TYR A 374 15.55 1.15 -22.22
C TYR A 374 15.20 1.01 -23.71
N PRO A 375 16.03 0.34 -24.53
CA PRO A 375 15.74 0.15 -25.95
C PRO A 375 14.55 -0.79 -26.20
N ASP A 376 13.57 -0.36 -27.00
CA ASP A 376 12.36 -1.15 -27.31
C ASP A 376 12.68 -2.45 -28.05
N ASN A 377 13.72 -2.47 -28.90
CA ASN A 377 14.16 -3.67 -29.60
C ASN A 377 14.61 -4.77 -28.62
N VAL A 378 15.32 -4.40 -27.54
CA VAL A 378 15.79 -5.33 -26.50
C VAL A 378 14.62 -5.93 -25.75
N LYS A 379 13.68 -5.08 -25.29
CA LYS A 379 12.43 -5.54 -24.66
C LYS A 379 11.67 -6.50 -25.57
N ASN A 380 11.40 -6.09 -26.81
CA ASN A 380 10.59 -6.88 -27.74
C ASN A 380 11.24 -8.23 -28.05
N ARG A 381 12.57 -8.27 -28.22
CA ARG A 381 13.33 -9.50 -28.46
C ARG A 381 13.23 -10.46 -27.27
N LEU A 382 13.52 -10.00 -26.06
CA LEU A 382 13.48 -10.84 -24.86
C LEU A 382 12.06 -11.33 -24.54
N SER A 383 11.06 -10.48 -24.72
CA SER A 383 9.66 -10.86 -24.58
C SER A 383 9.21 -11.89 -25.61
N ALA A 384 9.66 -11.76 -26.87
CA ALA A 384 9.37 -12.73 -27.93
C ALA A 384 10.05 -14.08 -27.65
N GLU A 385 11.31 -14.05 -27.22
CA GLU A 385 12.07 -15.25 -26.87
C GLU A 385 11.44 -15.99 -25.69
N TYR A 386 11.07 -15.28 -24.62
CA TYR A 386 10.36 -15.88 -23.49
C TYR A 386 9.06 -16.55 -23.94
N LYS A 387 8.27 -15.90 -24.81
CA LYS A 387 7.03 -16.48 -25.36
C LYS A 387 7.30 -17.70 -26.24
N ARG A 388 8.37 -17.69 -27.03
CA ARG A 388 8.79 -18.82 -27.87
C ARG A 388 9.10 -20.05 -27.01
N LEU A 389 9.88 -19.87 -25.94
CA LEU A 389 10.24 -20.93 -24.98
C LEU A 389 9.07 -21.36 -24.09
N TYR A 390 8.19 -20.42 -23.72
CA TYR A 390 6.98 -20.73 -22.96
C TYR A 390 6.07 -21.67 -23.75
N ASN A 391 5.84 -21.38 -25.03
CA ASN A 391 4.99 -22.15 -25.92
C ASN A 391 5.63 -23.46 -26.42
N ASN A 392 6.96 -23.57 -26.40
CA ASN A 392 7.69 -24.74 -26.90
C ASN A 392 8.67 -25.25 -25.85
N SER A 393 8.19 -26.13 -24.95
CA SER A 393 9.00 -26.61 -23.83
C SER A 393 10.25 -27.39 -24.24
N VAL A 394 10.25 -28.03 -25.42
CA VAL A 394 11.40 -28.76 -25.97
C VAL A 394 12.61 -27.89 -26.32
N LEU A 395 12.41 -26.58 -26.51
CA LEU A 395 13.48 -25.64 -26.87
C LEU A 395 14.19 -25.04 -25.65
N ARG A 396 13.60 -25.20 -24.45
CA ARG A 396 14.05 -24.55 -23.21
C ARG A 396 15.50 -24.86 -22.83
N ASP A 397 15.94 -26.08 -23.12
CA ASP A 397 17.28 -26.58 -22.74
C ASP A 397 18.24 -26.63 -23.93
N THR A 398 17.72 -26.59 -25.16
CA THR A 398 18.51 -26.84 -26.38
C THR A 398 18.75 -25.58 -27.22
N ASP A 399 17.86 -24.60 -27.16
CA ASP A 399 17.84 -23.44 -28.05
C ASP A 399 17.26 -22.25 -27.29
N ASN A 400 18.03 -21.69 -26.35
CA ASN A 400 17.56 -20.67 -25.41
C ASN A 400 18.48 -19.43 -25.42
N TYR A 401 17.90 -18.29 -25.81
CA TYR A 401 18.62 -17.03 -25.97
C TYR A 401 18.23 -15.96 -24.94
N LEU A 402 17.68 -16.33 -23.77
CA LEU A 402 17.35 -15.37 -22.72
C LEU A 402 18.56 -14.88 -21.92
N GLY A 403 19.64 -15.66 -21.90
CA GLY A 403 20.86 -15.38 -21.15
C GLY A 403 21.54 -14.07 -21.57
N ASP A 404 22.20 -13.40 -20.60
CA ASP A 404 22.95 -12.16 -20.85
C ASP A 404 24.06 -12.35 -21.90
N SER A 405 24.70 -13.53 -21.93
CA SER A 405 25.71 -13.88 -22.94
C SER A 405 25.17 -13.90 -24.37
N ASN A 406 23.87 -14.18 -24.55
CA ASN A 406 23.19 -14.15 -25.85
C ASN A 406 22.65 -12.76 -26.19
N ASN A 407 22.74 -11.80 -25.27
CA ASN A 407 22.20 -10.45 -25.40
C ASN A 407 23.29 -9.43 -25.03
N ALA A 408 24.42 -9.45 -25.72
CA ALA A 408 25.56 -8.57 -25.43
C ALA A 408 25.25 -7.06 -25.62
N ASP A 409 24.16 -6.73 -26.31
CA ASP A 409 23.63 -5.37 -26.47
C ASP A 409 22.65 -4.96 -25.35
N LEU A 410 22.40 -5.83 -24.37
CA LEU A 410 21.59 -5.50 -23.19
C LEU A 410 22.31 -4.44 -22.36
N PRO A 411 21.71 -3.25 -22.14
CA PRO A 411 22.35 -2.20 -21.38
C PRO A 411 22.67 -2.62 -19.93
N SER A 412 23.83 -2.22 -19.42
CA SER A 412 24.28 -2.58 -18.06
C SER A 412 23.33 -2.12 -16.96
N ASN A 413 22.70 -0.95 -17.13
CA ASN A 413 21.67 -0.47 -16.21
C ASN A 413 20.43 -1.36 -16.19
N VAL A 414 20.05 -2.00 -17.29
CA VAL A 414 18.91 -2.95 -17.31
C VAL A 414 19.24 -4.21 -16.50
N ILE A 415 20.49 -4.69 -16.60
CA ILE A 415 21.00 -5.80 -15.78
C ILE A 415 20.98 -5.40 -14.30
N GLU A 416 21.55 -4.24 -13.97
CA GLU A 416 21.57 -3.70 -12.61
C GLU A 416 20.15 -3.56 -12.03
N TRP A 417 19.23 -2.95 -12.78
CA TRP A 417 17.84 -2.81 -12.35
C TRP A 417 17.16 -4.14 -12.12
N ARG A 418 17.41 -5.15 -12.95
CA ARG A 418 16.88 -6.50 -12.77
C ARG A 418 17.39 -7.10 -11.46
N ASP A 419 18.68 -6.99 -11.19
CA ASP A 419 19.33 -7.60 -10.04
C ASP A 419 19.05 -6.82 -8.74
N ASN A 420 18.73 -5.53 -8.82
CA ASN A 420 18.28 -4.73 -7.67
C ASN A 420 16.97 -5.23 -7.07
N LEU A 421 16.09 -5.90 -7.82
CA LEU A 421 14.85 -6.47 -7.25
C LEU A 421 15.11 -7.57 -6.21
N GLU A 422 16.31 -8.16 -6.22
CA GLU A 422 16.75 -9.12 -5.22
C GLU A 422 17.52 -8.42 -4.09
N ASN A 423 18.43 -7.51 -4.46
CA ASN A 423 19.44 -6.96 -3.54
C ASN A 423 19.04 -5.66 -2.83
N SER A 424 18.10 -4.88 -3.38
CA SER A 424 17.61 -3.63 -2.80
C SER A 424 16.37 -3.89 -1.94
N SER A 425 16.40 -3.42 -0.68
CA SER A 425 15.24 -3.47 0.23
C SER A 425 14.03 -2.73 -0.34
N TYR A 426 14.26 -1.61 -1.03
CA TYR A 426 13.20 -0.84 -1.64
C TYR A 426 12.67 -1.47 -2.93
N GLU A 427 13.51 -1.83 -3.90
CA GLU A 427 13.00 -2.38 -5.17
C GLU A 427 12.34 -3.76 -5.00
N SER A 428 12.81 -4.57 -4.04
CA SER A 428 12.20 -5.85 -3.72
C SER A 428 10.77 -5.73 -3.16
N THR A 429 10.46 -4.63 -2.47
CA THR A 429 9.14 -4.35 -1.91
C THR A 429 8.27 -3.54 -2.87
N ASP A 430 8.82 -2.51 -3.52
CA ASP A 430 8.07 -1.65 -4.47
C ASP A 430 7.57 -2.44 -5.68
N SER A 431 8.33 -3.40 -6.20
CA SER A 431 7.89 -4.28 -7.29
C SER A 431 6.65 -5.10 -6.92
N ALA A 432 6.50 -5.49 -5.65
CA ALA A 432 5.30 -6.16 -5.16
C ALA A 432 4.10 -5.20 -5.05
N GLY A 433 4.33 -3.97 -4.59
CA GLY A 433 3.29 -2.93 -4.60
C GLY A 433 2.86 -2.50 -6.01
N PHE A 434 3.79 -2.54 -6.97
CA PHE A 434 3.50 -2.40 -8.38
C PHE A 434 2.57 -3.53 -8.87
N TYR A 435 2.86 -4.79 -8.56
CA TYR A 435 1.96 -5.93 -8.87
C TYR A 435 0.59 -5.81 -8.22
N TRP A 436 0.54 -5.35 -6.97
CA TRP A 436 -0.71 -5.05 -6.27
C TRP A 436 -1.60 -4.10 -7.05
N SER A 437 -0.99 -3.04 -7.61
CA SER A 437 -1.70 -2.03 -8.38
C SER A 437 -2.01 -2.47 -9.81
N LEU A 438 -1.07 -3.13 -10.48
CA LEU A 438 -1.20 -3.65 -11.85
C LEU A 438 -2.35 -4.64 -11.97
N ASN A 439 -2.45 -5.57 -11.01
CA ASN A 439 -3.44 -6.65 -11.00
C ASN A 439 -4.73 -6.28 -10.25
N VAL A 440 -4.83 -5.03 -9.78
CA VAL A 440 -6.01 -4.52 -9.07
C VAL A 440 -6.36 -5.37 -7.83
N MET A 441 -5.33 -5.86 -7.12
CA MET A 441 -5.48 -6.75 -5.96
C MET A 441 -6.34 -6.12 -4.87
N ALA A 442 -6.20 -4.81 -4.65
CA ALA A 442 -6.98 -4.03 -3.68
C ALA A 442 -8.49 -4.24 -3.83
N LYS A 443 -9.00 -4.32 -5.06
CA LYS A 443 -10.43 -4.55 -5.32
C LYS A 443 -10.92 -5.86 -4.71
N TYR A 444 -10.07 -6.88 -4.72
CA TYR A 444 -10.42 -8.20 -4.18
C TYR A 444 -10.23 -8.26 -2.67
N ALA A 445 -9.21 -7.57 -2.15
CA ALA A 445 -8.96 -7.46 -0.72
C ALA A 445 -9.96 -6.55 0.02
N ASP A 446 -10.65 -5.66 -0.68
CA ASP A 446 -11.71 -4.82 -0.12
C ASP A 446 -13.10 -5.50 -0.16
N ALA A 447 -13.20 -6.67 -0.81
CA ALA A 447 -14.44 -7.44 -0.78
C ALA A 447 -14.65 -8.10 0.58
N GLU A 448 -15.86 -8.58 0.86
CA GLU A 448 -16.17 -9.25 2.12
C GLU A 448 -15.32 -10.51 2.33
N HIS A 449 -14.70 -10.61 3.51
CA HIS A 449 -13.90 -11.75 3.94
C HIS A 449 -14.74 -12.76 4.73
N SER A 450 -15.63 -13.49 4.06
CA SER A 450 -16.36 -14.62 4.67
C SER A 450 -15.39 -15.78 4.89
N LEU A 451 -14.98 -16.01 6.14
CA LEU A 451 -14.03 -17.06 6.47
C LEU A 451 -14.66 -18.45 6.38
N GLU A 452 -13.97 -19.35 5.70
CA GLU A 452 -14.29 -20.77 5.62
C GLU A 452 -13.24 -21.58 6.37
N ARG A 453 -13.70 -22.49 7.24
CA ARG A 453 -12.85 -23.48 7.89
C ARG A 453 -12.48 -24.58 6.88
N HIS A 454 -11.19 -24.80 6.66
CA HIS A 454 -10.69 -25.81 5.73
C HIS A 454 -9.85 -26.86 6.44
N SER A 455 -10.37 -28.08 6.53
CA SER A 455 -9.66 -29.24 7.08
C SER A 455 -8.82 -29.94 6.01
N VAL A 456 -7.53 -30.15 6.30
CA VAL A 456 -6.58 -30.85 5.45
C VAL A 456 -5.99 -32.04 6.20
N ARG A 457 -6.00 -33.23 5.59
CA ARG A 457 -5.35 -34.42 6.14
C ARG A 457 -3.85 -34.37 5.84
N THR A 458 -3.02 -34.30 6.88
CA THR A 458 -1.56 -34.23 6.72
C THR A 458 -0.85 -35.44 7.33
N ASN A 459 0.47 -35.51 7.13
CA ASN A 459 1.38 -36.44 7.81
C ASN A 459 1.35 -36.33 9.36
N LYS A 460 0.74 -35.29 9.94
CA LYS A 460 0.62 -35.08 11.39
C LYS A 460 -0.84 -34.98 11.84
N GLY A 461 -1.73 -35.70 11.16
CA GLY A 461 -3.18 -35.74 11.42
C GLY A 461 -3.94 -34.65 10.68
N THR A 462 -5.21 -34.47 11.02
CA THR A 462 -6.02 -33.40 10.42
C THR A 462 -5.56 -32.04 10.96
N LYS A 463 -5.30 -31.09 10.06
CA LYS A 463 -4.99 -29.70 10.36
C LYS A 463 -6.03 -28.79 9.71
N VAL A 464 -6.14 -27.57 10.23
CA VAL A 464 -7.14 -26.59 9.83
C VAL A 464 -6.43 -25.31 9.41
N CYS A 465 -6.77 -24.81 8.23
CA CYS A 465 -6.49 -23.44 7.82
C CYS A 465 -7.82 -22.73 7.48
N TYR A 466 -7.75 -21.42 7.30
CA TYR A 466 -8.93 -20.60 6.99
C TYR A 466 -8.70 -19.88 5.66
N ARG A 467 -9.74 -19.86 4.84
CA ARG A 467 -9.71 -19.25 3.50
C ARG A 467 -10.93 -18.36 3.32
N SER A 468 -10.89 -17.49 2.31
CA SER A 468 -12.04 -16.69 1.91
C SER A 468 -12.00 -16.44 0.41
N GLN A 469 -13.16 -16.21 -0.19
CA GLN A 469 -13.24 -15.91 -1.62
C GLN A 469 -12.51 -14.59 -1.97
N ALA A 470 -12.51 -13.61 -1.06
CA ALA A 470 -11.75 -12.36 -1.20
C ALA A 470 -10.24 -12.64 -1.28
N PHE A 471 -9.72 -13.42 -0.34
CA PHE A 471 -8.30 -13.80 -0.33
C PHE A 471 -7.91 -14.62 -1.55
N TRP A 472 -8.74 -15.60 -1.95
CA TRP A 472 -8.52 -16.38 -3.18
C TRP A 472 -8.41 -15.51 -4.41
N LYS A 473 -9.36 -14.57 -4.58
CA LYS A 473 -9.37 -13.65 -5.72
C LYS A 473 -8.13 -12.77 -5.73
N ALA A 474 -7.72 -12.25 -4.57
CA ALA A 474 -6.50 -11.47 -4.44
C ALA A 474 -5.26 -12.29 -4.83
N SER A 475 -5.08 -13.49 -4.26
CA SER A 475 -3.96 -14.39 -4.58
C SER A 475 -3.94 -14.83 -6.04
N SER A 476 -5.10 -15.21 -6.59
CA SER A 476 -5.23 -15.67 -7.98
C SER A 476 -4.99 -14.54 -8.98
N SER A 477 -5.27 -13.28 -8.63
CA SER A 477 -5.05 -12.16 -9.54
C SER A 477 -3.58 -11.95 -9.93
N VAL A 478 -2.65 -12.43 -9.10
CA VAL A 478 -1.21 -12.38 -9.38
C VAL A 478 -0.73 -13.68 -10.02
N ASN A 479 -1.08 -14.82 -9.41
CA ASN A 479 -0.44 -16.10 -9.72
C ASN A 479 -1.24 -17.03 -10.62
N LEU A 480 -2.55 -16.79 -10.75
CA LEU A 480 -3.42 -17.62 -11.59
C LEU A 480 -4.63 -16.84 -12.12
N PRO A 481 -4.44 -15.79 -12.96
CA PRO A 481 -5.51 -14.87 -13.32
C PRO A 481 -6.73 -15.55 -13.98
N GLY A 482 -6.49 -16.65 -14.71
CA GLY A 482 -7.55 -17.46 -15.33
C GLY A 482 -8.49 -18.20 -14.35
N ARG A 483 -8.16 -18.21 -13.05
CA ARG A 483 -8.94 -18.89 -11.99
C ARG A 483 -9.47 -17.94 -10.90
N ILE A 484 -9.40 -16.62 -11.10
CA ILE A 484 -9.94 -15.63 -10.13
C ILE A 484 -11.41 -15.93 -9.77
N GLY A 485 -12.21 -16.37 -10.75
CA GLY A 485 -13.63 -16.69 -10.56
C GLY A 485 -13.90 -18.07 -9.92
N ASP A 486 -12.88 -18.87 -9.63
CA ASP A 486 -13.04 -20.20 -9.04
C ASP A 486 -13.51 -20.07 -7.58
N THR A 487 -14.59 -20.76 -7.24
CA THR A 487 -15.18 -20.77 -5.89
C THR A 487 -14.81 -22.02 -5.08
N HIS A 488 -14.00 -22.90 -5.66
CA HIS A 488 -13.58 -24.16 -5.06
C HIS A 488 -12.09 -24.16 -4.68
N TYR A 489 -11.42 -23.02 -4.83
CA TYR A 489 -10.03 -22.81 -4.44
C TYR A 489 -9.04 -23.74 -5.16
N ARG A 490 -9.27 -24.05 -6.44
CA ARG A 490 -8.49 -25.06 -7.19
C ARG A 490 -7.39 -24.47 -8.07
N GLY A 491 -6.21 -25.07 -8.00
CA GLY A 491 -5.14 -24.92 -8.98
C GLY A 491 -4.06 -23.87 -8.65
N LEU A 492 -4.24 -23.08 -7.59
CA LEU A 492 -3.19 -22.18 -7.11
C LEU A 492 -2.21 -22.94 -6.21
N ASN A 493 -0.96 -23.05 -6.66
CA ASN A 493 0.07 -23.74 -5.90
C ASN A 493 0.34 -23.02 -4.56
N GLY A 494 0.50 -23.81 -3.49
CA GLY A 494 0.74 -23.30 -2.14
C GLY A 494 -0.41 -22.49 -1.55
N PHE A 495 -1.64 -22.62 -2.04
CA PHE A 495 -2.76 -21.84 -1.50
C PHE A 495 -3.02 -22.15 -0.02
N ASP A 496 -2.91 -23.41 0.42
CA ASP A 496 -3.08 -23.75 1.85
C ASP A 496 -1.99 -23.12 2.73
N ALA A 497 -0.75 -23.04 2.22
CA ALA A 497 0.35 -22.35 2.88
C ALA A 497 0.08 -20.84 3.02
N ARG A 498 -0.44 -20.21 1.96
CA ARG A 498 -0.90 -18.82 1.98
C ARG A 498 -2.05 -18.62 2.97
N CYS A 499 -2.97 -19.58 3.06
CA CYS A 499 -4.07 -19.57 4.02
C CYS A 499 -3.58 -19.63 5.48
N CYS A 500 -2.47 -20.31 5.78
CA CYS A 500 -1.87 -20.29 7.11
C CYS A 500 -1.37 -18.88 7.49
N VAL A 501 -0.70 -18.17 6.56
CA VAL A 501 -0.28 -16.77 6.79
C VAL A 501 -1.48 -15.85 6.91
N TYR A 502 -2.46 -16.00 6.03
CA TYR A 502 -3.71 -15.24 6.07
C TYR A 502 -4.45 -15.44 7.40
N GLY A 503 -4.52 -16.67 7.92
CA GLY A 503 -5.08 -16.96 9.24
C GLY A 503 -4.35 -16.25 10.36
N SER A 504 -3.01 -16.26 10.36
CA SER A 504 -2.20 -15.47 11.30
C SER A 504 -2.50 -13.97 11.18
N ALA A 505 -2.55 -13.44 9.96
CA ALA A 505 -2.79 -12.03 9.72
C ALA A 505 -4.18 -11.57 10.15
N ILE A 506 -5.21 -12.37 9.92
CA ILE A 506 -6.56 -12.08 10.43
C ILE A 506 -6.56 -12.05 11.96
N SER A 507 -5.87 -12.99 12.61
CA SER A 507 -5.82 -13.06 14.08
C SER A 507 -5.07 -11.89 14.72
N ILE A 508 -4.08 -11.32 14.04
CA ILE A 508 -3.23 -10.25 14.58
C ILE A 508 -3.78 -8.86 14.22
N LEU A 509 -4.33 -8.70 13.02
CA LEU A 509 -4.68 -7.39 12.47
C LEU A 509 -6.17 -7.05 12.61
N THR A 510 -7.02 -8.00 13.02
CA THR A 510 -8.48 -7.82 13.07
C THR A 510 -9.08 -8.35 14.36
N GLU A 511 -10.31 -7.93 14.63
CA GLU A 511 -11.18 -8.50 15.68
C GLU A 511 -12.07 -9.65 15.15
N MET A 512 -11.82 -10.14 13.93
CA MET A 512 -12.64 -11.16 13.29
C MET A 512 -12.42 -12.52 13.95
N ARG A 513 -13.51 -13.11 14.46
CA ARG A 513 -13.51 -14.48 14.97
C ARG A 513 -13.42 -15.49 13.83
N PHE A 514 -12.93 -16.68 14.13
CA PHE A 514 -12.81 -17.79 13.19
C PHE A 514 -13.98 -18.76 13.34
N PRO A 515 -14.46 -19.37 12.24
CA PRO A 515 -15.51 -20.38 12.29
C PRO A 515 -15.00 -21.66 12.99
N ASN A 516 -15.80 -22.22 13.89
CA ASN A 516 -15.55 -23.54 14.49
C ASN A 516 -15.97 -24.67 13.53
N GLU A 517 -15.95 -25.93 14.01
CA GLU A 517 -16.37 -27.09 13.22
C GLU A 517 -17.84 -27.10 12.78
N HIS A 518 -18.69 -26.29 13.44
CA HIS A 518 -20.09 -26.09 13.08
C HIS A 518 -20.31 -24.84 12.21
N GLY A 519 -19.25 -24.11 11.84
CA GLY A 519 -19.33 -22.88 11.05
C GLY A 519 -19.69 -21.63 11.86
N GLU A 520 -19.71 -21.70 13.19
CA GLU A 520 -20.00 -20.56 14.06
C GLU A 520 -18.75 -19.73 14.33
N MET A 521 -18.84 -18.40 14.19
CA MET A 521 -17.72 -17.45 14.38
C MET A 521 -17.37 -17.26 15.86
N LYS A 522 -16.81 -18.30 16.50
CA LYS A 522 -16.55 -18.33 17.95
C LYS A 522 -15.07 -18.41 18.33
N ASN A 523 -14.21 -18.92 17.45
CA ASN A 523 -12.80 -19.12 17.77
C ASN A 523 -12.06 -17.78 17.72
N GLU A 524 -11.28 -17.45 18.76
CA GLU A 524 -10.49 -16.22 18.79
C GLU A 524 -9.19 -16.32 17.98
N LYS A 525 -8.76 -17.53 17.67
CA LYS A 525 -7.49 -17.81 16.97
C LYS A 525 -7.59 -19.07 16.11
N PRO A 526 -6.67 -19.25 15.13
CA PRO A 526 -6.61 -20.48 14.34
C PRO A 526 -6.35 -21.75 15.17
N GLU A 527 -7.10 -22.82 14.88
CA GLU A 527 -7.11 -24.06 15.68
C GLU A 527 -5.78 -24.85 15.69
N SER A 528 -5.02 -24.83 14.60
CA SER A 528 -3.85 -25.72 14.43
C SER A 528 -2.54 -25.17 15.01
N ASN A 529 -2.60 -24.38 16.08
CA ASN A 529 -1.44 -23.76 16.73
C ASN A 529 -0.49 -23.05 15.72
N GLN A 530 -1.09 -22.27 14.82
CA GLN A 530 -0.38 -21.58 13.75
C GLN A 530 0.33 -20.31 14.23
N LEU A 531 -0.16 -19.68 15.29
CA LEU A 531 0.30 -18.36 15.71
C LEU A 531 1.68 -18.41 16.36
N ARG A 532 2.57 -17.54 15.89
CA ARG A 532 3.83 -17.21 16.55
C ARG A 532 3.56 -16.04 17.49
N ARG A 533 3.45 -16.28 18.79
CA ARG A 533 3.27 -15.21 19.78
C ARG A 533 4.61 -14.53 20.06
N GLU A 534 4.56 -13.26 20.47
CA GLU A 534 5.72 -12.60 21.07
C GLU A 534 6.19 -13.43 22.26
N VAL A 535 7.47 -13.81 22.24
CA VAL A 535 8.19 -14.33 23.41
C VAL A 535 9.04 -13.20 23.93
#